data_AF-A0A352UD10-F1
#
_entry.id   AF-A0A352UD10-F1
#
_cell.length_a   1.000
_cell.length_b   1.000
_cell.length_c   1.000
_cell.angle_alpha   90.00
_cell.angle_beta   90.00
_cell.angle_gamma   90.00
#
_symmetry.space_group_name_H-M   'P 1'
#
loop_
_entity.id
_entity.type
_entity.pdbx_description
1 polymer ?
#
loop_
_entity_poly.entity_id
_entity_poly.type
_entity_poly.pdbx_seq_one_letter_code
_entity_poly.pdbx_strand_id
1 'polypeptide(L)'
;MPTKRSVSDMDVEGRTVLVRVDYNVTFRPDTTEISDDSRIRATLPTLELLKSRNAKIVLCSHLGRPKGRVIEELRMKPVAVRLANLLKQDVISTSDCVGSEVSDLVSLAPQNSVIMLENLRFYPGER
;
A
#
# COMPACT_ATOMS: atom_id res chain seq x y z
N MET A 1 -15.27 0.33 -27.51
CA MET A 1 -14.23 0.05 -26.49
C MET A 1 -14.89 -0.59 -25.29
N PRO A 2 -14.34 -1.64 -24.66
CA PRO A 2 -14.92 -2.15 -23.42
C PRO A 2 -14.77 -1.08 -22.34
N THR A 3 -15.88 -0.72 -21.70
CA THR A 3 -15.91 0.20 -20.57
C THR A 3 -15.11 -0.40 -19.42
N LYS A 4 -14.23 0.41 -18.80
CA LYS A 4 -13.51 0.00 -17.59
C LYS A 4 -14.52 -0.16 -16.46
N ARG A 5 -14.39 -1.21 -15.65
CA ARG A 5 -15.18 -1.37 -14.43
C ARG A 5 -14.60 -0.47 -13.33
N SER A 6 -15.46 0.17 -12.55
CA SER A 6 -15.05 0.95 -11.38
C SER A 6 -15.07 0.09 -10.12
N VAL A 7 -14.23 0.43 -9.14
CA VAL A 7 -14.29 -0.16 -7.79
C VAL A 7 -15.66 0.06 -7.14
N SER A 8 -16.35 1.16 -7.47
CA SER A 8 -17.70 1.46 -7.00
C SER A 8 -18.69 0.36 -7.38
N ASP A 9 -18.47 -0.32 -8.51
CA ASP A 9 -19.36 -1.32 -9.09
C ASP A 9 -18.98 -2.76 -8.69
N MET A 10 -17.94 -2.95 -7.87
CA MET A 10 -17.42 -4.26 -7.50
C MET A 10 -17.96 -4.76 -6.16
N ASP A 11 -18.40 -6.01 -6.12
CA ASP A 11 -18.66 -6.72 -4.86
C ASP A 11 -17.34 -7.14 -4.21
N VAL A 12 -16.95 -6.39 -3.18
CA VAL A 12 -15.70 -6.55 -2.42
C VAL A 12 -15.98 -6.75 -0.93
N GLU A 13 -17.24 -6.96 -0.55
CA GLU A 13 -17.62 -7.03 0.84
C GLU A 13 -16.97 -8.23 1.55
N GLY A 14 -16.26 -7.97 2.65
CA GLY A 14 -15.52 -8.99 3.39
C GLY A 14 -14.39 -9.68 2.61
N ARG A 15 -14.04 -9.19 1.42
CA ARG A 15 -12.97 -9.77 0.60
C ARG A 15 -11.60 -9.20 0.96
N THR A 16 -10.56 -9.93 0.61
CA THR A 16 -9.20 -9.37 0.57
C THR A 16 -8.95 -8.75 -0.81
N VAL A 17 -8.61 -7.46 -0.82
CA VAL A 17 -8.45 -6.66 -2.04
C VAL A 17 -7.02 -6.17 -2.15
N LEU A 18 -6.32 -6.60 -3.21
CA LEU A 18 -5.04 -6.04 -3.59
C LEU A 18 -5.26 -4.72 -4.35
N VAL A 19 -4.69 -3.63 -3.85
CA VAL A 19 -4.81 -2.29 -4.41
C VAL A 19 -3.43 -1.77 -4.77
N ARG A 20 -3.20 -1.59 -6.08
CA ARG A 20 -1.98 -0.94 -6.57
C ARG A 20 -2.15 0.57 -6.50
N VAL A 21 -1.28 1.24 -5.75
CA VAL A 21 -1.31 2.68 -5.50
C VAL A 21 -0.03 3.34 -5.98
N ASP A 22 -0.10 4.65 -6.22
CA ASP A 22 1.08 5.46 -6.51
C ASP A 22 1.52 6.20 -5.24
N TYR A 23 2.43 5.59 -4.48
CA TYR A 23 3.06 6.20 -3.31
C TYR A 23 4.54 6.52 -3.54
N ASN A 24 4.90 6.86 -4.78
CA ASN A 24 6.23 7.38 -5.07
C ASN A 24 6.35 8.84 -4.61
N VAL A 25 6.49 9.01 -3.29
CA VAL A 25 6.56 10.30 -2.59
C VAL A 25 7.99 10.83 -2.50
N THR A 26 8.11 12.10 -2.13
CA THR A 26 9.38 12.75 -1.83
C THR A 26 9.59 12.89 -0.32
N PHE A 27 10.82 12.74 0.12
CA PHE A 27 11.23 12.95 1.51
C PHE A 27 11.96 14.28 1.66
N ARG A 28 11.90 14.88 2.85
CA ARG A 28 12.79 15.99 3.19
C ARG A 28 14.25 15.49 3.18
N PRO A 29 15.21 16.32 2.76
CA PRO A 29 16.62 15.95 2.72
C PRO A 29 17.09 15.33 4.04
N ASP A 30 17.80 14.21 3.96
CA ASP A 30 18.41 13.50 5.09
C ASP A 30 17.44 13.05 6.20
N THR A 31 16.16 12.86 5.87
CA THR A 31 15.14 12.36 6.81
C THR A 31 14.24 11.29 6.17
N THR A 32 13.45 10.60 6.99
CA THR A 32 12.33 9.77 6.53
C THR A 32 10.99 10.51 6.56
N GLU A 33 11.01 11.84 6.74
CA GLU A 33 9.79 12.65 6.75
C GLU A 33 9.34 12.95 5.32
N ILE A 34 8.09 12.61 5.00
CA ILE A 34 7.50 12.87 3.69
C ILE A 34 7.25 14.36 3.53
N SER A 35 7.84 14.99 2.51
CA SER A 35 7.70 16.42 2.23
C SER A 35 6.40 16.78 1.53
N ASP A 36 5.85 15.85 0.74
CA ASP A 36 4.56 15.98 0.07
C ASP A 36 3.81 14.64 0.11
N ASP A 37 2.66 14.63 0.78
CA ASP A 37 1.81 13.45 0.95
C ASP A 37 0.56 13.47 0.06
N SER A 38 0.49 14.38 -0.92
CA SER A 38 -0.65 14.52 -1.85
C SER A 38 -1.04 13.21 -2.51
N ARG A 39 -0.05 12.43 -2.95
CA ARG A 39 -0.22 11.08 -3.52
C ARG A 39 -0.88 10.09 -2.55
N ILE A 40 -0.52 10.16 -1.27
CA ILE A 40 -1.12 9.30 -0.24
C ILE A 40 -2.59 9.72 -0.03
N ARG A 41 -2.82 11.02 0.14
CA ARG A 41 -4.18 11.58 0.35
C ARG A 41 -5.13 11.25 -0.80
N ALA A 42 -4.64 11.26 -2.04
CA ALA A 42 -5.42 10.95 -3.22
C ALA A 42 -6.04 9.55 -3.19
N THR A 43 -5.46 8.61 -2.43
CA THR A 43 -5.99 7.24 -2.32
C THR A 43 -7.09 7.08 -1.27
N LEU A 44 -7.20 8.01 -0.32
CA LEU A 44 -8.13 7.89 0.82
C LEU A 44 -9.57 7.60 0.40
N PRO A 45 -10.15 8.22 -0.65
CA PRO A 45 -11.52 7.89 -1.06
C PRO A 45 -11.72 6.42 -1.44
N THR A 46 -10.72 5.81 -2.10
CA THR A 46 -10.78 4.38 -2.46
C THR A 46 -10.63 3.51 -1.22
N LEU A 47 -9.72 3.86 -0.32
CA LEU A 47 -9.51 3.10 0.91
C LEU A 47 -10.75 3.15 1.82
N GLU A 48 -11.34 4.33 2.01
CA GLU A 48 -12.56 4.47 2.81
C GLU A 48 -13.76 3.73 2.19
N LEU A 49 -13.88 3.72 0.86
CA LEU A 49 -14.88 2.88 0.18
C LEU A 49 -14.69 1.39 0.51
N LEU A 50 -13.47 0.87 0.37
CA LEU A 50 -13.17 -0.53 0.66
C LEU A 50 -13.39 -0.87 2.15
N LYS A 51 -12.97 0.02 3.05
CA LYS A 51 -13.18 -0.11 4.50
C LYS A 51 -14.66 -0.13 4.87
N SER A 52 -15.47 0.75 4.26
CA SER A 52 -16.93 0.77 4.49
C SER A 52 -17.62 -0.52 4.05
N ARG A 53 -16.99 -1.31 3.17
CA ARG A 53 -17.44 -2.64 2.74
C ARG A 53 -16.75 -3.76 3.54
N ASN A 54 -16.16 -3.46 4.70
CA ASN A 54 -15.47 -4.42 5.54
C ASN A 54 -14.39 -5.24 4.81
N ALA A 55 -13.79 -4.69 3.76
CA ALA A 55 -12.77 -5.36 2.98
C ALA A 55 -11.42 -5.29 3.69
N LYS A 56 -10.62 -6.35 3.62
CA LYS A 56 -9.21 -6.33 3.97
C LYS A 56 -8.41 -5.75 2.82
N ILE A 57 -7.61 -4.72 3.07
CA ILE A 57 -6.90 -3.97 2.04
C ILE A 57 -5.41 -4.33 2.08
N VAL A 58 -4.88 -4.82 0.96
CA VAL A 58 -3.44 -5.05 0.75
C VAL A 58 -2.95 -4.05 -0.28
N LEU A 59 -2.08 -3.14 0.13
CA LEU A 59 -1.55 -2.07 -0.70
C LEU A 59 -0.20 -2.50 -1.28
N CYS A 60 -0.01 -2.27 -2.58
CA CYS A 60 1.27 -2.43 -3.23
C CYS A 60 1.64 -1.16 -4.01
N SER A 61 2.90 -0.75 -3.89
CA SER A 61 3.44 0.43 -4.56
C SER A 61 4.93 0.25 -4.78
N HIS A 62 5.52 1.17 -5.52
CA HIS A 62 6.96 1.34 -5.56
C HIS A 62 7.35 2.69 -4.95
N LEU A 63 8.64 2.81 -4.65
CA LEU A 63 9.28 4.06 -4.26
C LEU A 63 10.65 4.15 -4.93
N GLY A 64 10.90 5.26 -5.62
CA GLY A 64 12.15 5.49 -6.34
C GLY A 64 12.45 4.44 -7.43
N ARG A 65 13.74 4.24 -7.69
CA ARG A 65 14.25 3.31 -8.72
C ARG A 65 15.40 2.44 -8.17
N PRO A 66 15.10 1.47 -7.30
CA PRO A 66 16.12 0.61 -6.68
C PRO A 66 16.78 -0.41 -7.63
N LYS A 67 16.28 -0.58 -8.86
CA LYS A 67 16.82 -1.50 -9.88
C LYS A 67 16.92 -2.96 -9.39
N GLY A 68 15.90 -3.45 -8.69
CA GLY A 68 15.85 -4.84 -8.21
C GLY A 68 16.80 -5.12 -7.04
N ARG A 69 17.13 -4.11 -6.24
CA ARG A 69 17.97 -4.23 -5.03
C ARG A 69 17.26 -3.60 -3.85
N VAL A 70 17.47 -4.16 -2.67
CA VAL A 70 17.01 -3.54 -1.43
C VAL A 70 17.84 -2.29 -1.16
N ILE A 71 17.17 -1.16 -0.98
CA ILE A 71 17.76 0.14 -0.62
C ILE A 71 16.97 0.65 0.58
N GLU A 72 17.63 0.83 1.73
CA GLU A 72 16.95 1.11 3.00
C GLU A 72 16.21 2.46 2.98
N GLU A 73 16.70 3.44 2.24
CA GLU A 73 16.07 4.74 2.06
C GLU A 73 14.80 4.67 1.20
N LEU A 74 14.59 3.56 0.46
CA LEU A 74 13.45 3.34 -0.42
C LEU A 74 12.45 2.31 0.14
N ARG A 75 12.49 2.07 1.45
CA ARG A 75 11.53 1.22 2.18
C ARG A 75 10.14 1.88 2.24
N MET A 76 9.08 1.06 2.23
CA MET A 76 7.70 1.54 2.31
C MET A 76 7.23 1.90 3.72
N LYS A 77 7.99 1.53 4.76
CA LYS A 77 7.62 1.76 6.17
C LYS A 77 7.27 3.23 6.49
N PRO A 78 8.02 4.26 6.07
CA PRO A 78 7.65 5.66 6.32
C PRO A 78 6.31 6.05 5.69
N VAL A 79 6.01 5.49 4.51
CA VAL A 79 4.72 5.70 3.80
C VAL A 79 3.58 5.07 4.58
N ALA A 80 3.76 3.84 5.09
CA ALA A 80 2.77 3.17 5.93
C ALA A 80 2.47 3.97 7.22
N VAL A 81 3.50 4.49 7.89
CA VAL A 81 3.33 5.36 9.08
C VAL A 81 2.56 6.62 8.73
N ARG A 82 2.85 7.27 7.60
CA ARG A 82 2.09 8.45 7.18
C ARG A 82 0.63 8.10 6.87
N LEU A 83 0.39 7.01 6.17
CA LEU A 83 -0.96 6.55 5.86
C LEU A 83 -1.75 6.23 7.15
N ALA A 84 -1.13 5.57 8.13
CA ALA A 84 -1.74 5.27 9.42
C ALA A 84 -2.23 6.55 10.14
N ASN A 85 -1.39 7.59 10.15
CA ASN A 85 -1.75 8.89 10.71
C ASN A 85 -2.94 9.54 9.98
N LEU A 86 -3.01 9.40 8.66
CA LEU A 86 -4.12 9.95 7.86
C LEU A 86 -5.42 9.17 8.06
N LEU A 87 -5.35 7.85 8.17
CA LEU A 87 -6.51 6.97 8.40
C LEU A 87 -6.96 6.93 9.86
N LYS A 88 -6.12 7.40 10.79
CA LYS A 88 -6.31 7.23 12.25
C LYS A 88 -6.52 5.76 12.63
N GLN A 89 -5.78 4.88 11.97
CA GLN A 89 -5.84 3.43 12.11
C GLN A 89 -4.44 2.86 11.85
N ASP A 90 -4.08 1.78 12.52
CA ASP A 90 -2.84 1.07 12.25
C ASP A 90 -2.77 0.54 10.82
N VAL A 91 -1.60 0.71 10.19
CA VAL A 91 -1.27 0.12 8.89
C VAL A 91 -0.14 -0.87 9.10
N ILE A 92 -0.42 -2.15 8.85
CA ILE A 92 0.54 -3.23 9.04
C ILE A 92 1.54 -3.19 7.89
N SER A 93 2.83 -3.01 8.17
CA SER A 93 3.88 -3.07 7.15
C SER A 93 4.51 -4.45 7.12
N THR A 94 4.72 -5.00 5.93
CA THR A 94 5.44 -6.27 5.76
C THR A 94 6.93 -6.03 5.50
N SER A 95 7.75 -7.04 5.78
CA SER A 95 9.19 -7.04 5.47
C SER A 95 9.49 -7.19 3.98
N ASP A 96 8.54 -7.72 3.22
CA ASP A 96 8.64 -8.06 1.80
C ASP A 96 7.27 -7.90 1.09
N CYS A 97 7.22 -7.92 -0.24
CA CYS A 97 5.97 -7.89 -1.01
C CYS A 97 5.48 -9.28 -1.46
N VAL A 98 6.31 -10.32 -1.32
CA VAL A 98 5.98 -11.70 -1.67
C VAL A 98 6.51 -12.68 -0.63
N GLY A 99 6.11 -13.94 -0.71
CA GLY A 99 6.59 -15.01 0.17
C GLY A 99 5.53 -15.51 1.16
N SER A 100 5.82 -16.64 1.81
CA SER A 100 4.91 -17.30 2.74
C SER A 100 4.57 -16.42 3.94
N GLU A 101 5.57 -15.74 4.53
CA GLU A 101 5.37 -14.85 5.68
C GLU A 101 4.36 -13.73 5.37
N VAL A 102 4.42 -13.15 4.17
CA VAL A 102 3.48 -12.13 3.70
C VAL A 102 2.08 -12.72 3.53
N SER A 103 1.98 -13.88 2.89
CA SER A 103 0.69 -14.58 2.69
C SER A 103 0.02 -14.95 4.01
N ASP A 104 0.80 -15.44 4.97
CA ASP A 104 0.33 -15.84 6.30
C ASP A 104 -0.14 -14.61 7.09
N LEU A 105 0.65 -13.53 7.08
CA LEU A 105 0.26 -12.26 7.71
C LEU A 105 -1.04 -11.71 7.11
N VAL A 106 -1.16 -11.68 5.78
CA VAL A 106 -2.38 -11.23 5.11
C VAL A 106 -3.57 -12.12 5.48
N SER A 107 -3.37 -13.43 5.58
CA SER A 107 -4.45 -14.38 5.92
C SER A 107 -4.93 -14.19 7.36
N LEU A 108 -4.00 -14.03 8.30
CA LEU A 108 -4.28 -13.87 9.74
C LEU A 108 -4.79 -12.49 10.13
N ALA A 109 -4.50 -11.45 9.32
CA ALA A 109 -4.96 -10.10 9.62
C ALA A 109 -6.50 -10.05 9.75
N PRO A 110 -7.06 -9.28 10.70
CA PRO A 110 -8.50 -9.07 10.81
C PRO A 110 -9.12 -8.47 9.55
N GLN A 111 -10.43 -8.61 9.38
CA GLN A 111 -11.15 -7.82 8.38
C GLN A 111 -10.98 -6.33 8.64
N ASN A 112 -11.13 -5.53 7.58
CA ASN A 112 -10.93 -4.08 7.61
C ASN A 112 -9.49 -3.64 7.94
N SER A 113 -8.52 -4.57 7.98
CA SER A 113 -7.10 -4.25 8.13
C SER A 113 -6.56 -3.61 6.86
N VAL A 114 -5.59 -2.70 7.03
CA VAL A 114 -4.82 -2.11 5.95
C VAL A 114 -3.38 -2.59 6.06
N ILE A 115 -2.88 -3.23 5.01
CA ILE A 115 -1.55 -3.84 4.95
C ILE A 115 -0.76 -3.14 3.85
N MET A 116 0.44 -2.67 4.14
CA MET A 116 1.39 -2.11 3.19
C MET A 116 2.46 -3.15 2.86
N LEU A 117 2.47 -3.59 1.61
CA LEU A 117 3.56 -4.42 1.09
C LEU A 117 4.84 -3.60 0.92
N GLU A 118 5.99 -4.28 0.97
CA GLU A 118 7.28 -3.65 0.70
C GLU A 118 7.40 -3.18 -0.77
N ASN A 119 8.40 -2.33 -1.04
CA ASN A 119 8.66 -1.74 -2.34
C ASN A 119 8.79 -2.78 -3.45
N LEU A 120 7.81 -2.81 -4.36
CA LEU A 120 7.75 -3.77 -5.46
C LEU A 120 9.02 -3.77 -6.34
N ARG A 121 9.67 -2.60 -6.51
CA ARG A 121 10.87 -2.46 -7.34
C ARG A 121 12.15 -3.03 -6.71
N PHE A 122 12.10 -3.53 -5.48
CA PHE A 122 13.17 -4.38 -4.94
C PHE A 122 13.26 -5.70 -5.71
N TYR A 123 12.23 -6.09 -6.45
CA TYR A 123 12.24 -7.22 -7.36
C TYR A 123 12.41 -6.78 -8.81
N PRO A 124 13.32 -7.41 -9.59
CA PRO A 124 13.61 -7.02 -10.97
C PRO A 124 12.45 -7.25 -11.96
N GLY A 125 11.44 -8.04 -11.57
CA GLY A 125 10.23 -8.26 -12.38
C GLY A 125 9.31 -7.04 -12.46
N GLU A 126 9.42 -6.12 -11.50
CA GLU A 126 8.69 -4.85 -11.48
C GLU A 126 9.54 -3.73 -12.09
N ARG A 127 8.93 -2.85 -12.90
CA ARG A 127 9.62 -1.77 -13.62
C ARG A 127 9.28 -0.37 -13.13
#